data_AF-A0A0J5FMR3-F1
#
_entry.id   AF-A0A0J5FMR3-F1
#
_cell.length_a   1.000
_cell.length_b   1.000
_cell.length_c   1.000
_cell.angle_alpha   90.00
_cell.angle_beta   90.00
_cell.angle_gamma   90.00
#
_symmetry.space_group_name_H-M   'P 1'
#
loop_
_entity.id
_entity.type
_entity.pdbx_description
1 polymer ?
#
loop_
_entity_poly.entity_id
_entity_poly.type
_entity_poly.pdbx_seq_one_letter_code
_entity_poly.pdbx_strand_id
1 'polypeptide(L)'
;MFQRLKSHFIRQSAAQKKSSAPPPETIRDCRGYFQPQSADELLATPQRRQYLQQLWQNSALPEGLYQRFYLAPVKQLLGSVQQVPATPEGDW
;
A
#
# COMPACT_ATOMS: atom_id res chain seq x y z
N MET A 1 15.47 21.20 0.36
CA MET A 1 15.94 19.93 0.94
C MET A 1 15.07 18.77 0.40
N PHE A 2 15.13 18.49 -0.92
CA PHE A 2 14.26 17.51 -1.63
C PHE A 2 15.05 16.50 -2.48
N GLN A 3 16.30 16.19 -2.12
CA GLN A 3 17.22 15.45 -3.01
C GLN A 3 17.18 13.91 -2.88
N ARG A 4 16.23 13.32 -2.13
CA ARG A 4 16.24 11.87 -1.84
C ARG A 4 15.13 11.05 -2.51
N LEU A 5 14.28 11.67 -3.34
CA LEU A 5 13.07 10.99 -3.85
C LEU A 5 13.28 10.16 -5.13
N LYS A 6 14.28 10.48 -5.95
CA LYS A 6 14.40 9.84 -7.28
C LYS A 6 15.00 8.43 -7.25
N SER A 7 15.76 8.08 -6.20
CA SER A 7 16.45 6.78 -6.11
C SER A 7 15.54 5.61 -5.71
N HIS A 8 14.35 5.87 -5.16
CA HIS A 8 13.46 4.83 -4.64
C HIS A 8 12.34 4.42 -5.61
N PHE A 9 12.13 5.19 -6.69
CA PHE A 9 11.19 4.83 -7.76
C PHE A 9 11.86 4.08 -8.93
N ILE A 10 13.17 3.81 -8.86
CA ILE A 10 13.81 2.86 -9.76
C ILE A 10 13.51 1.45 -9.24
N ARG A 11 12.65 0.72 -9.95
CA ARG A 11 12.39 -0.70 -9.75
C ARG A 11 13.70 -1.47 -9.93
N GLN A 12 14.41 -1.75 -8.84
CA GLN A 12 15.43 -2.78 -8.83
C GLN A 12 14.72 -4.13 -8.97
N SER A 13 14.90 -4.81 -10.09
CA SER A 13 14.61 -6.24 -10.22
C SER A 13 15.64 -7.02 -9.40
N ALA A 14 15.50 -6.99 -8.08
CA ALA A 14 16.23 -7.89 -7.20
C ALA A 14 15.44 -9.20 -7.14
N ALA A 15 16.04 -10.29 -7.62
CA ALA A 15 15.53 -11.63 -7.40
C ALA A 15 15.20 -11.80 -5.90
N GLN A 16 13.91 -11.88 -5.58
CA GLN A 16 13.43 -12.01 -4.21
C GLN A 16 13.92 -13.34 -3.65
N LYS A 17 14.89 -13.28 -2.74
CA LYS A 17 15.17 -14.37 -1.81
C LYS A 17 13.91 -14.52 -0.94
N LYS A 18 13.15 -15.59 -1.19
CA LYS A 18 12.00 -16.01 -0.37
C LYS A 18 12.45 -16.18 1.08
N SER A 19 12.22 -15.17 1.92
CA SER A 19 12.00 -15.38 3.34
C SER A 19 10.53 -15.74 3.50
N SER A 20 10.29 -16.98 3.92
CA SER A 20 8.96 -17.51 4.22
C SER A 20 8.41 -16.87 5.50
N ALA A 21 8.00 -15.60 5.41
CA ALA A 21 6.98 -15.10 6.33
C ALA A 21 5.63 -15.63 5.81
N PRO A 22 4.76 -16.18 6.66
CA PRO A 22 3.43 -16.59 6.22
C PRO A 22 2.75 -15.37 5.58
N PRO A 23 2.13 -15.52 4.39
CA PRO A 23 1.36 -14.44 3.80
C PRO A 23 0.32 -13.99 4.84
N PRO A 24 0.03 -12.68 4.94
CA PRO A 24 -1.03 -12.21 5.83
C PRO A 24 -2.26 -13.04 5.53
N GLU A 25 -2.82 -13.68 6.56
CA GLU A 25 -3.97 -14.57 6.45
C GLU A 25 -5.06 -13.82 5.70
N THR A 26 -5.21 -14.18 4.43
CA THR A 26 -6.15 -13.50 3.55
C THR A 26 -7.48 -14.13 3.89
N ILE A 27 -8.29 -13.39 4.63
CA ILE A 27 -9.60 -13.87 5.08
C ILE A 27 -10.45 -14.06 3.82
N ARG A 28 -10.58 -15.32 3.43
CA ARG A 28 -11.45 -15.74 2.33
C ARG A 28 -12.71 -16.32 2.92
N ASP A 29 -13.83 -16.08 2.26
CA ASP A 29 -15.09 -16.71 2.63
C ASP A 29 -15.10 -18.21 2.26
N CYS A 30 -16.17 -18.90 2.62
CA CYS A 30 -16.35 -20.33 2.30
C CYS A 30 -16.41 -20.63 0.80
N ARG A 31 -16.55 -19.61 -0.06
CA ARG A 31 -16.56 -19.72 -1.51
C ARG A 31 -15.19 -19.38 -2.13
N GLY A 32 -14.22 -19.01 -1.30
CA GLY A 32 -12.86 -18.67 -1.73
C GLY A 32 -12.69 -17.21 -2.19
N TYR A 33 -13.70 -16.35 -2.05
CA TYR A 33 -13.60 -14.92 -2.36
C TYR A 33 -12.95 -14.16 -1.20
N PHE A 34 -12.25 -13.08 -1.52
CA PHE A 34 -11.74 -12.16 -0.50
C PHE A 34 -12.90 -11.48 0.23
N GLN A 35 -12.84 -11.46 1.56
CA GLN A 35 -13.76 -10.63 2.33
C GLN A 35 -13.36 -9.16 2.21
N PRO A 36 -14.32 -8.23 2.05
CA PRO A 36 -14.02 -6.80 2.09
C PRO A 36 -13.36 -6.41 3.41
N GLN A 37 -12.31 -5.61 3.31
CA GLN A 37 -11.55 -5.10 4.45
C GLN A 37 -11.72 -3.58 4.55
N SER A 38 -11.58 -3.07 5.77
CA SER A 38 -11.50 -1.63 5.97
C SER A 38 -10.22 -1.06 5.35
N ALA A 39 -10.27 0.21 4.96
CA ALA A 39 -9.08 0.89 4.43
C ALA A 39 -7.92 0.90 5.44
N ASP A 40 -8.22 0.94 6.75
CA ASP A 40 -7.21 0.92 7.80
C ASP A 40 -6.53 -0.46 7.91
N GLU A 41 -7.28 -1.55 7.82
CA GLU A 41 -6.71 -2.91 7.76
C GLU A 41 -5.85 -3.09 6.50
N LEU A 42 -6.33 -2.61 5.35
CA LEU A 42 -5.58 -2.66 4.10
C LEU A 42 -4.26 -1.87 4.21
N LEU A 43 -4.25 -0.72 4.91
CA LEU A 43 -3.04 0.07 5.12
C LEU A 43 -2.10 -0.48 6.19
N ALA A 44 -2.56 -1.43 7.02
CA ALA A 44 -1.80 -1.97 8.13
C ALA A 44 -0.66 -2.93 7.73
N THR A 45 -0.36 -3.10 6.44
CA THR A 45 0.85 -3.86 6.07
C THR A 45 2.11 -3.04 6.39
N PRO A 46 3.21 -3.66 6.87
CA PRO A 46 4.44 -2.93 7.21
C PRO A 46 4.96 -2.04 6.09
N GLN A 47 4.92 -2.56 4.86
CA GLN A 47 5.37 -1.84 3.66
C GLN A 47 4.50 -0.62 3.36
N ARG A 48 3.16 -0.74 3.45
CA ARG A 48 2.26 0.40 3.21
C ARG A 48 2.44 1.49 4.27
N ARG A 49 2.58 1.11 5.55
CA ARG A 49 2.91 2.07 6.62
C ARG A 49 4.21 2.82 6.37
N GLN A 50 5.25 2.11 5.92
CA GLN A 50 6.53 2.72 5.58
C GLN A 50 6.38 3.75 4.45
N TYR A 51 5.64 3.43 3.38
CA TYR A 51 5.42 4.37 2.28
C TYR A 51 4.60 5.60 2.69
N LEU A 52 3.58 5.43 3.53
CA LEU A 52 2.84 6.56 4.08
C LEU A 52 3.73 7.47 4.94
N GLN A 53 4.61 6.89 5.75
CA GLN A 53 5.58 7.66 6.53
C GLN A 53 6.55 8.43 5.62
N GLN A 54 7.01 7.82 4.54
CA GLN A 54 7.86 8.48 3.55
C GLN A 54 7.12 9.62 2.83
N LEU A 55 5.86 9.42 2.43
CA LEU A 55 5.04 10.47 1.83
C LEU A 55 4.90 11.67 2.77
N TRP A 56 4.61 11.41 4.04
CA TRP A 56 4.55 12.45 5.07
C TRP A 56 5.87 13.21 5.20
N GLN A 57 6.99 12.51 5.39
CA GLN A 57 8.32 13.10 5.57
C GLN A 57 8.80 13.91 4.36
N ASN A 58 8.33 13.59 3.16
CA ASN A 58 8.68 14.30 1.94
C ASN A 58 7.67 15.38 1.54
N SER A 59 6.56 15.52 2.28
CA SER A 59 5.58 16.58 2.06
C SER A 59 5.95 17.82 2.87
N ALA A 60 5.71 19.01 2.30
CA ALA A 60 5.77 20.28 3.04
C ALA A 60 4.39 20.71 3.56
N LEU A 61 3.45 19.75 3.67
CA LEU A 61 2.07 20.04 4.03
C LEU A 61 1.89 20.02 5.55
N PRO A 62 1.10 20.95 6.12
CA PRO A 62 0.55 20.78 7.46
C PRO A 62 -0.25 19.47 7.57
N GLU A 63 -0.32 18.91 8.77
CA GLU A 63 -0.98 17.61 9.01
C GLU A 63 -2.39 17.53 8.43
N GLY A 64 -3.24 18.54 8.67
CA GLY A 64 -4.60 18.56 8.14
C GLY A 64 -4.67 18.54 6.60
N LEU A 65 -3.73 19.19 5.91
CA LEU A 65 -3.67 19.17 4.45
C LEU A 65 -3.10 17.84 3.93
N TYR A 66 -2.14 17.24 4.62
CA TYR A 66 -1.66 15.90 4.31
C TYR A 66 -2.78 14.86 4.45
N GLN A 67 -3.55 14.92 5.54
CA GLN A 67 -4.70 14.04 5.75
C GLN A 67 -5.71 14.20 4.61
N ARG A 68 -6.07 15.43 4.24
CA ARG A 68 -7.07 15.71 3.21
C ARG A 68 -6.61 15.33 1.80
N PHE A 69 -5.37 15.63 1.43
CA PHE A 69 -4.90 15.51 0.04
C PHE A 69 -4.09 14.25 -0.25
N TYR A 70 -3.54 13.58 0.76
CA TYR A 70 -2.79 12.33 0.58
C TYR A 70 -3.52 11.15 1.23
N LEU A 71 -3.77 11.21 2.54
CA LEU A 71 -4.26 10.03 3.27
C LEU A 71 -5.70 9.67 2.90
N ALA A 72 -6.61 10.64 2.85
CA ALA A 72 -8.02 10.39 2.54
C ALA A 72 -8.23 9.82 1.13
N PRO A 73 -7.60 10.35 0.05
CA PRO A 73 -7.69 9.74 -1.27
C PRO A 73 -7.14 8.31 -1.33
N VAL A 74 -6.03 8.02 -0.64
CA VAL A 74 -5.47 6.66 -0.57
C VAL A 74 -6.44 5.70 0.14
N LYS A 75 -7.05 6.14 1.25
CA LYS A 75 -8.05 5.32 1.97
C LYS A 75 -9.29 5.06 1.10
N GLN A 76 -9.80 6.08 0.41
CA GLN A 76 -10.94 5.91 -0.50
C GLN A 76 -10.61 4.93 -1.62
N LEU A 77 -9.45 5.08 -2.26
CA LEU A 77 -9.00 4.18 -3.32
C LEU A 77 -8.96 2.74 -2.82
N LEU A 78 -8.30 2.47 -1.69
CA LEU A 78 -8.20 1.12 -1.11
C LEU A 78 -9.55 0.55 -0.74
N GLY A 79 -10.45 1.37 -0.20
CA GLY A 79 -11.83 0.96 0.09
C GLY A 79 -12.57 0.49 -1.17
N SER A 80 -12.34 1.14 -2.31
CA SER A 80 -12.96 0.79 -3.59
C SER A 80 -12.30 -0.40 -4.29
N VAL A 81 -10.97 -0.47 -4.32
CA VAL A 81 -10.25 -1.50 -5.09
C VAL A 81 -9.96 -2.76 -4.30
N GLN A 82 -9.97 -2.73 -2.96
CA GLN A 82 -9.76 -3.89 -2.10
C GLN A 82 -8.51 -4.70 -2.51
N GLN A 83 -8.69 -5.97 -2.90
CA GLN A 83 -7.65 -6.89 -3.37
C GLN A 83 -7.75 -7.19 -4.87
N VAL A 84 -8.36 -6.28 -5.65
CA VAL A 84 -8.43 -6.42 -7.11
C VAL A 84 -7.02 -6.31 -7.70
N PRO A 85 -6.60 -7.23 -8.58
CA PRO A 85 -5.31 -7.14 -9.25
C PRO A 85 -5.29 -5.98 -10.24
N ALA A 86 -4.12 -5.37 -10.49
CA ALA A 86 -4.05 -4.31 -11.50
C ALA A 86 -4.10 -4.83 -12.94
N THR A 87 -3.76 -6.10 -13.15
CA THR A 87 -3.87 -6.72 -14.47
C THR A 87 -4.80 -7.94 -14.41
N PRO A 88 -5.42 -8.32 -15.52
CA PRO A 88 -6.27 -9.51 -15.59
C PRO A 88 -5.55 -10.80 -15.16
N GLU A 89 -4.23 -10.86 -15.37
CA GLU A 89 -3.39 -12.03 -15.05
C GLU A 89 -3.11 -12.15 -13.54
N GLY A 90 -3.34 -11.09 -12.76
CA GLY A 90 -3.14 -11.13 -11.31
C GLY A 90 -1.73 -10.82 -10.83
N ASP A 91 -0.79 -10.60 -11.74
CA ASP A 91 0.63 -10.46 -11.42
C ASP A 91 1.06 -9.00 -11.14
N TRP A 92 2.08 -8.85 -10.29
CA TRP A 92 2.75 -7.59 -9.93
C TRP A 92 4.27 -7.75 -9.84
#